data_AF-A0A5N3X803-F1
#
_entry.id   AF-A0A5N3X803-F1
#
_cell.length_a   1.000
_cell.length_b   1.000
_cell.length_c   1.000
_cell.angle_alpha   90.00
_cell.angle_beta   90.00
_cell.angle_gamma   90.00
#
_symmetry.space_group_name_H-M   'P 1'
#
loop_
_entity.id
_entity.type
_entity.pdbx_description
1 polymer ?
#
loop_
_entity_poly.entity_id
_entity_poly.type
_entity_poly.pdbx_seq_one_letter_code
_entity_poly.pdbx_strand_id
1 'polypeptide(L)'
;MKVKEESEKAGLKLNIQKTKIMASGPITSWEIDGETVETVADFILGGSKITADGDCSLEIKRCLLLGRKNEVVGWHHRLNGHEFGILEWLAVSSPILKILNCLETFSQLIYQDSYGTFIANESSIVDSPRFPHRGVLIDTSRHFLPVKTILKTLDAMGFNKFNVLHWHIVDDQSFPYQSITFPELSNKGSYSLSHVYTPNDVRTVIEYARLRGVRVLPEFDSPGHTASWGKGQKDILTPCYYAREPSGTFGPINPILNSTYSFLSKLLKEISTVFPDEFIHLGGDEVNFGCWESNLAVQHFMRNKGFGKKIEKLESFYMQRVLDMISTMNKRSIVWQEVYDDEVKLTQGTVVQVWKMGNLRMKLNKITADGFPVIISAPWYLDVISYGEDWKQYYSVEPLRFAGTPEQKQLVIGGEACLWGEYVDATNLTPRLWPRASAVGERLWSHQEVTDLEDAYRRLTRHRCRMVKRGIAAQPLFTGYCDHEGRM
;
A
#
# COMPACT_ATOMS: atom_id res chain seq x y z
N MET A 1 13.14 39.28 10.19
CA MET A 1 13.23 38.42 11.41
C MET A 1 11.90 37.75 11.81
N LYS A 2 10.76 37.99 11.12
CA LYS A 2 9.48 37.29 11.35
C LYS A 2 9.09 36.23 10.31
N VAL A 3 9.92 36.01 9.28
CA VAL A 3 9.68 35.04 8.18
C VAL A 3 10.54 33.77 8.31
N LYS A 4 11.48 33.74 9.27
CA LYS A 4 12.39 32.60 9.49
C LYS A 4 11.81 31.56 10.46
N GLU A 5 11.01 31.99 11.44
CA GLU A 5 10.44 31.15 12.51
C GLU A 5 9.28 30.24 12.07
N GLU A 6 8.60 30.53 10.96
CA GLU A 6 7.54 29.64 10.44
C GLU A 6 8.08 28.54 9.52
N SER A 7 9.31 28.66 9.02
CA SER A 7 9.92 27.67 8.10
C SER A 7 10.45 26.40 8.78
N GLU A 8 10.55 26.41 10.11
CA GLU A 8 11.14 25.31 10.90
C GLU A 8 10.13 24.24 11.34
N LYS A 9 8.84 24.39 11.04
CA LYS A 9 7.79 23.51 11.60
C LYS A 9 7.32 22.32 10.73
N ALA A 10 7.83 22.07 9.53
CA ALA A 10 7.25 20.96 8.73
C ALA A 10 8.11 20.20 7.69
N GLY A 11 9.21 20.72 7.14
CA GLY A 11 9.79 20.15 5.91
C GLY A 11 11.26 19.74 5.99
N LEU A 12 11.60 18.56 5.45
CA LEU A 12 12.99 18.19 5.15
C LEU A 12 13.52 19.12 4.04
N LYS A 13 14.73 19.65 4.22
CA LYS A 13 15.50 20.33 3.18
C LYS A 13 16.65 19.43 2.78
N LEU A 14 16.67 18.99 1.53
CA LEU A 14 17.88 18.45 0.91
C LEU A 14 18.61 19.64 0.27
N ASN A 15 19.77 20.03 0.78
CA ASN A 15 20.62 21.05 0.18
C ASN A 15 21.88 20.37 -0.36
N ILE A 16 22.01 20.29 -1.68
CA ILE A 16 23.21 19.78 -2.34
C ILE A 16 23.99 21.00 -2.81
N GLN A 17 24.89 21.58 -1.99
CA GLN A 17 25.83 22.61 -2.45
C GLN A 17 27.21 21.99 -2.64
N LYS A 18 27.77 22.12 -3.86
CA LYS A 18 29.11 21.68 -4.30
C LYS A 18 29.71 20.54 -3.46
N THR A 19 29.19 19.34 -3.67
CA THR A 19 29.60 18.15 -2.93
C THR A 19 30.98 17.69 -3.41
N LYS A 20 32.00 17.79 -2.55
CA LYS A 20 33.23 17.00 -2.74
C LYS A 20 32.95 15.59 -2.23
N ILE A 21 32.87 14.64 -3.15
CA ILE A 21 32.56 13.24 -2.86
C ILE A 21 33.79 12.59 -2.21
N MET A 22 33.64 11.92 -1.07
CA MET A 22 34.74 11.13 -0.50
C MET A 22 34.96 9.88 -1.36
N ALA A 23 36.00 9.93 -2.19
CA ALA A 23 36.42 8.82 -3.03
C ALA A 23 37.13 7.75 -2.18
N SER A 24 36.81 6.48 -2.44
CA SER A 24 37.57 5.32 -1.92
C SER A 24 38.90 5.10 -2.67
N GLY A 25 39.20 5.92 -3.69
CA GLY A 25 40.35 5.83 -4.57
C GLY A 25 40.80 7.21 -5.09
N PRO A 26 41.84 7.28 -5.95
CA PRO A 26 42.36 8.54 -6.46
C PRO A 26 41.31 9.28 -7.31
N ILE A 27 41.11 10.55 -6.99
CA ILE A 27 40.23 11.46 -7.72
C ILE A 27 40.97 11.90 -8.99
N THR A 28 40.32 11.73 -10.14
CA THR A 28 40.79 12.29 -11.41
C THR A 28 39.92 13.50 -11.76
N SER A 29 40.56 14.66 -11.91
CA SER A 29 39.91 15.94 -12.25
C SER A 29 40.35 16.40 -13.63
N TRP A 30 39.43 16.89 -14.45
CA TRP A 30 39.72 17.52 -15.74
C TRP A 30 38.71 18.62 -16.07
N GLU A 31 39.07 19.53 -16.97
CA GLU A 31 38.18 20.63 -17.39
C GLU A 31 37.41 20.28 -18.66
N ILE A 32 36.10 20.56 -18.64
CA ILE A 32 35.24 20.56 -19.82
C ILE A 32 34.51 21.90 -19.83
N ASP A 33 34.64 22.66 -20.92
CA ASP A 33 33.96 23.95 -21.13
C ASP A 33 34.13 24.97 -19.99
N GLY A 34 35.31 24.97 -19.35
CA GLY A 34 35.63 25.88 -18.25
C GLY A 34 35.06 25.47 -16.89
N GLU A 35 34.44 24.30 -16.79
CA GLU A 35 34.03 23.70 -15.52
C GLU A 35 34.92 22.51 -15.16
N THR A 36 35.37 22.47 -13.89
CA THR A 36 36.15 21.36 -13.36
C THR A 36 35.23 20.18 -13.06
N VAL A 37 35.45 19.07 -13.74
CA VAL A 37 34.73 17.80 -13.54
C VAL A 37 35.63 16.85 -12.75
N GLU A 38 35.17 16.40 -11.58
CA GLU A 38 35.84 15.40 -10.74
C GLU A 38 35.13 14.05 -10.86
N THR A 39 35.88 12.97 -11.09
CA THR A 39 35.34 11.60 -11.17
C THR A 39 35.81 10.73 -10.01
N VAL A 40 34.91 9.90 -9.47
CA VAL A 40 35.19 8.95 -8.37
C VAL A 40 34.70 7.54 -8.73
N ALA A 41 35.46 6.52 -8.32
CA ALA A 41 35.17 5.12 -8.65
C ALA A 41 34.06 4.49 -7.79
N ASP A 42 33.92 4.91 -6.52
CA ASP A 42 32.83 4.55 -5.62
C ASP A 42 32.50 5.75 -4.70
N PHE A 43 31.28 5.82 -4.16
CA PHE A 43 30.91 6.81 -3.14
C PHE A 43 30.54 6.15 -1.81
N ILE A 44 31.06 6.72 -0.72
CA ILE A 44 30.78 6.29 0.66
C ILE A 44 29.82 7.30 1.29
N LEU A 45 28.61 6.85 1.64
CA LEU A 45 27.63 7.63 2.40
C LEU A 45 27.51 7.04 3.80
N GLY A 46 27.77 7.83 4.84
CA GLY A 46 27.63 7.37 6.22
C GLY A 46 28.51 6.17 6.57
N GLY A 47 29.67 5.98 5.91
CA GLY A 47 30.53 4.80 6.11
C GLY A 47 30.06 3.53 5.39
N SER A 48 28.98 3.60 4.63
CA SER A 48 28.45 2.53 3.78
C SER A 48 28.79 2.82 2.31
N LYS A 49 29.33 1.83 1.60
CA LYS A 49 29.54 1.92 0.15
C LYS A 49 28.17 1.83 -0.54
N ILE A 50 27.78 2.88 -1.26
CA ILE A 50 26.62 2.80 -2.16
C ILE A 50 27.13 2.36 -3.52
N THR A 51 26.56 1.29 -4.04
CA THR A 51 26.98 0.68 -5.30
C THR A 51 26.46 1.47 -6.50
N ALA A 52 27.03 1.19 -7.67
CA ALA A 52 26.78 1.90 -8.93
C ALA A 52 25.31 1.86 -9.44
N ASP A 53 24.47 1.00 -8.88
CA ASP A 53 23.03 0.88 -9.12
C ASP A 53 22.16 1.68 -8.14
N GLY A 54 22.78 2.34 -7.15
CA GLY A 54 22.11 3.12 -6.12
C GLY A 54 21.59 2.30 -4.94
N ASP A 55 22.10 1.09 -4.73
CA ASP A 55 21.72 0.26 -3.57
C ASP A 55 22.19 0.91 -2.25
N CYS A 56 21.22 1.42 -1.49
CA CYS A 56 21.43 2.03 -0.17
C CYS A 56 21.10 1.07 0.99
N SER A 57 20.91 -0.23 0.73
CA SER A 57 20.42 -1.21 1.70
C SER A 57 21.25 -1.29 2.99
N LEU A 58 22.57 -1.11 2.90
CA LEU A 58 23.46 -1.09 4.06
C LEU A 58 23.25 0.15 4.94
N GLU A 59 23.06 1.32 4.32
CA GLU A 59 22.80 2.56 5.05
C GLU A 59 21.39 2.58 5.65
N ILE A 60 20.40 2.02 4.94
CA ILE A 60 19.05 1.80 5.49
C ILE A 60 19.13 0.92 6.74
N LYS A 61 19.83 -0.22 6.67
CA LYS A 61 20.05 -1.10 7.84
C LYS A 61 20.76 -0.39 8.98
N ARG A 62 21.79 0.41 8.67
CA ARG A 62 22.54 1.20 9.67
C ARG A 62 21.65 2.22 10.36
N CYS A 63 20.89 3.02 9.61
CA CYS A 63 19.94 4.00 10.15
C CYS A 63 18.85 3.35 11.03
N LEU A 64 18.36 2.17 10.65
CA LEU A 64 17.43 1.38 11.45
C LEU A 64 18.04 0.87 12.76
N LEU A 65 19.33 0.51 12.77
CA LEU A 65 20.06 0.08 13.97
C LEU A 65 20.41 1.26 14.88
N LEU A 66 20.73 2.43 14.31
CA LEU A 66 21.13 3.64 15.03
C LEU A 66 19.95 4.47 15.54
N GLY A 67 18.74 4.28 14.99
CA GLY A 67 17.50 4.98 15.36
C GLY A 67 17.01 4.80 16.81
N ARG A 68 17.84 4.32 17.73
CA ARG A 68 17.63 4.36 19.18
C ARG A 68 18.33 5.53 19.89
N LYS A 69 19.13 6.36 19.19
CA LYS A 69 19.76 7.55 19.77
C LYS A 69 19.46 8.79 18.94
N ASN A 70 18.92 9.81 19.60
CA ASN A 70 18.75 11.16 19.07
C ASN A 70 20.14 11.77 18.82
N GLU A 71 20.65 11.68 17.59
CA GLU A 71 21.83 12.41 17.18
C GLU A 71 21.59 13.13 15.85
N VAL A 72 22.01 14.39 15.81
CA VAL A 72 22.09 15.21 14.60
C VAL A 72 23.25 14.67 13.77
N VAL A 73 22.97 14.13 12.58
CA VAL A 73 24.03 13.76 11.63
C VAL A 73 24.33 14.98 10.75
N GLY A 74 25.05 15.94 11.33
CA GLY A 74 25.69 17.03 10.60
C GLY A 74 27.20 16.76 10.53
N TRP A 75 27.77 16.74 9.33
CA TRP A 75 29.21 16.55 9.15
C TRP A 75 29.89 17.90 8.91
N HIS A 76 30.85 18.23 9.77
CA HIS A 76 31.82 19.30 9.54
C HIS A 76 33.22 18.70 9.54
N HIS A 77 33.99 18.93 8.48
CA HIS A 77 35.44 18.91 8.61
C HIS A 77 36.09 20.05 7.83
N ARG A 78 37.00 20.76 8.50
CA ARG A 78 37.77 21.91 7.99
C ARG A 78 39.12 21.41 7.46
N LEU A 79 39.53 21.87 6.28
CA LEU A 79 40.91 21.76 5.78
C LEU A 79 41.21 23.00 4.91
N ASN A 80 42.26 23.75 5.27
CA ASN A 80 42.80 24.90 4.53
C ASN A 80 41.85 26.07 4.23
N GLY A 81 41.15 26.58 5.24
CA GLY A 81 40.68 27.99 5.24
C GLY A 81 39.59 28.37 4.22
N HIS A 82 39.02 27.42 3.47
CA HIS A 82 37.92 27.66 2.54
C HIS A 82 36.72 26.77 2.91
N GLU A 83 35.55 27.39 3.08
CA GLU A 83 34.27 26.70 3.22
C GLU A 83 33.85 26.11 1.87
N PHE A 84 33.76 24.79 1.80
CA PHE A 84 33.28 24.08 0.62
C PHE A 84 32.11 23.18 1.04
N GLY A 85 30.91 23.55 0.57
CA GLY A 85 29.75 22.68 0.31
C GLY A 85 29.28 21.77 1.44
N ILE A 86 28.13 22.09 2.03
CA ILE A 86 27.47 21.27 3.06
C ILE A 86 26.43 20.38 2.37
N LEU A 87 26.55 19.06 2.52
CA LEU A 87 25.43 18.13 2.36
C LEU A 87 24.71 18.09 3.70
N GLU A 88 23.87 19.10 3.93
CA GLU A 88 23.26 19.34 5.23
C GLU A 88 22.02 18.44 5.37
N TRP A 89 22.21 17.26 5.96
CA TRP A 89 21.07 16.52 6.52
C TRP A 89 20.62 17.26 7.78
N LEU A 90 19.75 18.25 7.62
CA LEU A 90 18.87 18.65 8.71
C LEU A 90 17.80 17.56 8.89
N ALA A 91 18.24 16.35 9.25
CA ALA A 91 17.42 15.32 9.86
C ALA A 91 17.24 15.68 11.35
N VAL A 92 16.78 16.91 11.61
CA VAL A 92 16.35 17.30 12.95
C VAL A 92 15.09 16.49 13.22
N SER A 93 15.21 15.45 14.05
CA SER A 93 14.06 14.71 14.63
C SER A 93 13.06 14.08 13.64
N SER A 94 13.47 13.76 12.41
CA SER A 94 12.53 13.24 11.40
C SER A 94 12.26 11.74 11.55
N PRO A 95 10.98 11.28 11.50
CA PRO A 95 10.64 9.85 11.49
C PRO A 95 11.39 9.10 10.38
N ILE A 96 11.85 7.87 10.66
CA ILE A 96 12.66 7.05 9.76
C ILE A 96 12.07 6.88 8.35
N LEU A 97 10.74 6.92 8.23
CA LEU A 97 10.01 6.90 6.95
C LEU A 97 10.40 8.07 6.03
N LYS A 98 10.65 9.25 6.59
CA LYS A 98 11.04 10.42 5.79
C LYS A 98 12.43 10.24 5.18
N ILE A 99 13.36 9.61 5.91
CA ILE A 99 14.71 9.30 5.41
C ILE A 99 14.64 8.35 4.21
N LEU A 100 13.81 7.31 4.29
CA LEU A 100 13.64 6.35 3.19
C LEU A 100 13.15 7.02 1.89
N ASN A 101 12.18 7.93 2.00
CA ASN A 101 11.68 8.69 0.84
C ASN A 101 12.75 9.63 0.27
N CYS A 102 13.55 10.27 1.13
CA CYS A 102 14.67 11.11 0.70
C CYS A 102 15.75 10.30 -0.04
N LEU A 103 16.08 9.10 0.44
CA LEU A 103 17.04 8.22 -0.24
C LEU A 103 16.54 7.81 -1.63
N GLU A 104 15.25 7.50 -1.77
CA GLU A 104 14.68 7.22 -3.08
C GLU A 104 14.79 8.45 -4.01
N THR A 105 14.40 9.65 -3.55
CA THR A 105 14.55 10.88 -4.33
C THR A 105 16.01 11.13 -4.73
N PHE A 106 16.96 10.99 -3.81
CA PHE A 106 18.39 11.16 -4.08
C PHE A 106 18.87 10.17 -5.16
N SER A 107 18.48 8.90 -5.07
CA SER A 107 18.80 7.89 -6.09
C SER A 107 18.25 8.24 -7.48
N GLN A 108 17.18 9.02 -7.54
CA GLN A 108 16.58 9.47 -8.80
C GLN A 108 17.32 10.65 -9.44
N LEU A 109 18.01 11.47 -8.65
CA LEU A 109 18.81 12.61 -9.12
C LEU A 109 20.13 12.18 -9.77
N ILE A 110 20.63 10.99 -9.43
CA ILE A 110 21.84 10.43 -10.03
C ILE A 110 21.52 9.92 -11.43
N TYR A 111 22.33 10.34 -12.41
CA TYR A 111 22.30 9.85 -13.79
C TYR A 111 23.72 9.63 -14.32
N GLN A 112 23.83 8.97 -15.48
CA GLN A 112 25.11 8.75 -16.17
C GLN A 112 25.15 9.54 -17.46
N ASP A 113 26.32 10.10 -17.79
CA ASP A 113 26.58 10.69 -19.11
C ASP A 113 26.89 9.62 -20.17
N SER A 114 27.20 10.05 -21.39
CA SER A 114 27.57 9.15 -22.51
C SER A 114 28.86 8.35 -22.28
N TYR A 115 29.69 8.76 -21.32
CA TYR A 115 30.96 8.11 -20.98
C TYR A 115 30.84 7.19 -19.75
N GLY A 116 29.65 7.12 -19.13
CA GLY A 116 29.37 6.31 -17.96
C GLY A 116 29.67 7.01 -16.63
N THR A 117 30.02 8.30 -16.64
CA THR A 117 30.30 9.11 -15.45
C THR A 117 29.02 9.36 -14.67
N PHE A 118 29.02 9.12 -13.36
CA PHE A 118 27.89 9.44 -12.49
C PHE A 118 27.85 10.95 -12.17
N ILE A 119 26.69 11.57 -12.41
CA ILE A 119 26.46 13.01 -12.23
C ILE A 119 25.21 13.21 -11.37
N ALA A 120 25.24 14.24 -10.54
CA ALA A 120 24.08 14.78 -9.83
C ALA A 120 24.15 16.31 -9.82
N ASN A 121 23.06 16.98 -10.22
CA ASN A 121 23.03 18.44 -10.28
C ASN A 121 22.85 19.05 -8.88
N GLU A 122 23.39 20.26 -8.72
CA GLU A 122 23.10 21.11 -7.57
C GLU A 122 21.58 21.31 -7.48
N SER A 123 20.99 21.01 -6.31
CA SER A 123 19.55 21.09 -6.12
C SER A 123 19.18 21.29 -4.66
N SER A 124 18.03 21.95 -4.46
CA SER A 124 17.39 22.11 -3.16
C SER A 124 15.97 21.56 -3.23
N ILE A 125 15.67 20.50 -2.48
CA ILE A 125 14.36 19.83 -2.51
C ILE A 125 13.72 19.85 -1.11
N VAL A 126 12.47 20.30 -1.05
CA VAL A 126 11.58 20.15 0.11
C VAL A 126 10.38 19.35 -0.34
N ASP A 127 10.13 18.22 0.34
CA ASP A 127 9.15 17.24 -0.11
C ASP A 127 8.37 16.63 1.06
N SER A 128 7.09 16.33 0.82
CA SER A 128 6.19 15.70 1.79
C SER A 128 4.96 15.14 1.07
N PRO A 129 4.39 14.01 1.53
CA PRO A 129 3.22 13.43 0.89
C PRO A 129 1.98 14.33 1.08
N ARG A 130 1.20 14.50 0.02
CA ARG A 130 -0.14 15.12 0.07
C ARG A 130 -1.11 14.30 0.91
N PHE A 131 -1.06 12.97 0.81
CA PHE A 131 -1.92 12.07 1.58
C PHE A 131 -1.12 11.04 2.40
N PRO A 132 -1.48 10.79 3.67
CA PRO A 132 -0.74 9.85 4.52
C PRO A 132 -0.96 8.37 4.14
N HIS A 133 -2.10 7.99 3.58
CA HIS A 133 -2.41 6.60 3.18
C HIS A 133 -2.25 6.40 1.68
N ARG A 134 -1.23 5.66 1.25
CA ARG A 134 -0.92 5.41 -0.15
C ARG A 134 -0.71 3.93 -0.34
N GLY A 135 -1.77 3.25 -0.76
CA GLY A 135 -1.82 1.79 -0.78
C GLY A 135 -1.72 1.15 -2.16
N VAL A 136 -1.27 -0.10 -2.15
CA VAL A 136 -1.43 -1.04 -3.26
C VAL A 136 -2.12 -2.28 -2.70
N LEU A 137 -3.26 -2.66 -3.29
CA LEU A 137 -3.94 -3.92 -2.97
C LEU A 137 -3.39 -5.02 -3.86
N ILE A 138 -3.01 -6.14 -3.22
CA ILE A 138 -2.74 -7.41 -3.89
C ILE A 138 -3.75 -8.46 -3.40
N ASP A 139 -4.26 -9.25 -4.33
CA ASP A 139 -5.12 -10.39 -4.07
C ASP A 139 -4.31 -11.67 -4.19
N THR A 140 -4.20 -12.40 -3.08
CA THR A 140 -3.50 -13.69 -3.03
C THR A 140 -4.42 -14.89 -2.90
N SER A 141 -5.73 -14.66 -2.99
CA SER A 141 -6.74 -15.71 -2.87
C SER A 141 -7.14 -16.24 -4.25
N ARG A 142 -7.48 -15.34 -5.19
CA ARG A 142 -7.92 -15.75 -6.53
C ARG A 142 -6.80 -16.44 -7.31
N HIS A 143 -5.56 -16.02 -7.06
CA HIS A 143 -4.36 -16.78 -7.39
C HIS A 143 -3.32 -16.61 -6.29
N PHE A 144 -2.63 -17.69 -5.94
CA PHE A 144 -1.54 -17.61 -4.96
C PHE A 144 -0.34 -16.84 -5.53
N LEU A 145 0.17 -15.88 -4.77
CA LEU A 145 1.41 -15.17 -5.11
C LEU A 145 2.58 -15.71 -4.28
N PRO A 146 3.65 -16.23 -4.89
CA PRO A 146 4.85 -16.59 -4.14
C PRO A 146 5.38 -15.41 -3.33
N VAL A 147 5.91 -15.66 -2.12
CA VAL A 147 6.45 -14.62 -1.24
C VAL A 147 7.44 -13.71 -1.97
N LYS A 148 8.31 -14.28 -2.82
CA LYS A 148 9.27 -13.51 -3.64
C LYS A 148 8.59 -12.46 -4.52
N THR A 149 7.42 -12.75 -5.09
CA THR A 149 6.63 -11.81 -5.88
C THR A 149 6.12 -10.66 -5.01
N ILE A 150 5.61 -10.97 -3.80
CA ILE A 150 5.17 -9.96 -2.83
C ILE A 150 6.33 -9.05 -2.40
N LEU A 151 7.50 -9.62 -2.11
CA LEU A 151 8.69 -8.85 -1.75
C LEU A 151 9.14 -7.91 -2.89
N LYS A 152 9.07 -8.39 -4.14
CA LYS A 152 9.38 -7.58 -5.33
C LYS A 152 8.37 -6.44 -5.53
N THR A 153 7.09 -6.67 -5.21
CA THR A 153 6.09 -5.61 -5.17
C THR A 153 6.42 -4.57 -4.11
N LEU A 154 6.86 -4.99 -2.90
CA LEU A 154 7.29 -4.08 -1.84
C LEU A 154 8.51 -3.23 -2.24
N ASP A 155 9.46 -3.78 -2.99
CA ASP A 155 10.56 -3.00 -3.58
C ASP A 155 10.04 -1.90 -4.51
N ALA A 156 9.16 -2.26 -5.45
CA ALA A 156 8.57 -1.30 -6.38
C ALA A 156 7.69 -0.25 -5.68
N MET A 157 6.99 -0.61 -4.60
CA MET A 157 6.25 0.33 -3.75
C MET A 157 7.19 1.37 -3.12
N GLY A 158 8.36 0.94 -2.62
CA GLY A 158 9.39 1.83 -2.10
C GLY A 158 9.88 2.84 -3.14
N PHE A 159 10.14 2.38 -4.37
CA PHE A 159 10.57 3.26 -5.48
C PHE A 159 9.50 4.30 -5.87
N ASN A 160 8.23 4.00 -5.59
CA ASN A 160 7.07 4.85 -5.90
C ASN A 160 6.49 5.55 -4.66
N LYS A 161 7.18 5.49 -3.52
CA LYS A 161 6.78 6.10 -2.23
C LYS A 161 5.38 5.69 -1.72
N PHE A 162 4.89 4.52 -2.13
CA PHE A 162 3.73 3.86 -1.49
C PHE A 162 4.12 3.40 -0.09
N ASN A 163 3.16 3.38 0.84
CA ASN A 163 3.41 3.05 2.24
C ASN A 163 2.39 2.10 2.87
N VAL A 164 1.46 1.54 2.11
CA VAL A 164 0.52 0.52 2.59
C VAL A 164 0.44 -0.62 1.58
N LEU A 165 0.77 -1.83 2.01
CA LEU A 165 0.42 -3.06 1.31
C LEU A 165 -0.93 -3.49 1.87
N HIS A 166 -1.99 -3.31 1.09
CA HIS A 166 -3.28 -3.89 1.39
C HIS A 166 -3.25 -5.34 0.91
N TRP A 167 -3.16 -6.27 1.86
CA TRP A 167 -3.04 -7.68 1.56
C TRP A 167 -4.39 -8.36 1.72
N HIS A 168 -5.09 -8.47 0.58
CA HIS A 168 -6.30 -9.28 0.45
C HIS A 168 -5.90 -10.75 0.41
N ILE A 169 -5.80 -11.35 1.61
CA ILE A 169 -5.05 -12.60 1.80
C ILE A 169 -5.88 -13.86 1.53
N VAL A 170 -7.20 -13.78 1.74
CA VAL A 170 -8.17 -14.89 1.61
C VAL A 170 -9.46 -14.37 0.96
N ASP A 171 -10.16 -15.23 0.23
CA ASP A 171 -11.44 -14.95 -0.46
C ASP A 171 -12.15 -16.29 -0.74
N ASP A 172 -13.16 -16.33 -1.61
CA ASP A 172 -13.93 -17.52 -1.97
C ASP A 172 -13.08 -18.68 -2.50
N GLN A 173 -12.12 -18.40 -3.36
CA GLN A 173 -11.43 -19.43 -4.14
C GLN A 173 -10.35 -20.15 -3.31
N SER A 174 -9.63 -19.44 -2.44
CA SER A 174 -8.63 -20.06 -1.58
C SER A 174 -8.41 -19.39 -0.22
N PHE A 175 -7.95 -20.20 0.75
CA PHE A 175 -7.52 -19.76 2.07
C PHE A 175 -6.03 -20.07 2.26
N PRO A 176 -5.11 -19.26 1.72
CA PRO A 176 -3.67 -19.54 1.81
C PRO A 176 -3.06 -19.15 3.16
N TYR A 177 -3.71 -18.31 3.98
CA TYR A 177 -3.18 -17.94 5.30
C TYR A 177 -3.15 -19.14 6.27
N GLN A 178 -1.97 -19.51 6.78
CA GLN A 178 -1.86 -20.58 7.76
C GLN A 178 -2.14 -20.07 9.18
N SER A 179 -3.38 -20.23 9.63
CA SER A 179 -3.75 -19.97 11.01
C SER A 179 -3.15 -21.00 11.96
N ILE A 180 -2.60 -20.55 13.09
CA ILE A 180 -2.08 -21.42 14.16
C ILE A 180 -3.24 -21.98 14.98
N THR A 181 -4.23 -21.13 15.28
CA THR A 181 -5.43 -21.47 16.04
C THR A 181 -6.40 -22.35 15.25
N PHE A 182 -6.46 -22.18 13.93
CA PHE A 182 -7.32 -22.97 13.04
C PHE A 182 -6.55 -23.54 11.83
N PRO A 183 -5.68 -24.55 12.02
CA PRO A 183 -4.85 -25.11 10.94
C PRO A 183 -5.66 -25.65 9.75
N GLU A 184 -6.87 -26.13 10.03
CA GLU A 184 -7.75 -26.72 9.02
C GLU A 184 -8.22 -25.71 7.96
N LEU A 185 -8.20 -24.40 8.25
CA LEU A 185 -8.55 -23.35 7.29
C LEU A 185 -7.63 -23.42 6.07
N SER A 186 -6.30 -23.42 6.27
CA SER A 186 -5.36 -23.57 5.15
C SER A 186 -5.27 -25.00 4.64
N ASN A 187 -5.30 -26.01 5.54
CA ASN A 187 -5.14 -27.42 5.13
C ASN A 187 -6.22 -27.87 4.14
N LYS A 188 -7.42 -27.30 4.23
CA LYS A 188 -8.57 -27.65 3.37
C LYS A 188 -9.02 -26.50 2.46
N GLY A 189 -8.70 -25.26 2.81
CA GLY A 189 -9.11 -24.06 2.08
C GLY A 189 -8.11 -23.57 1.04
N SER A 190 -6.81 -23.88 1.17
CA SER A 190 -5.80 -23.50 0.18
C SER A 190 -5.92 -24.32 -1.11
N TYR A 191 -5.33 -23.83 -2.21
CA TYR A 191 -5.26 -24.59 -3.47
C TYR A 191 -4.49 -25.90 -3.32
N SER A 192 -3.39 -25.87 -2.56
CA SER A 192 -2.64 -27.05 -2.13
C SER A 192 -1.72 -26.68 -0.97
N LEU A 193 -1.10 -27.68 -0.34
CA LEU A 193 -0.14 -27.46 0.75
C LEU A 193 1.11 -26.65 0.34
N SER A 194 1.38 -26.50 -0.96
CA SER A 194 2.47 -25.64 -1.46
C SER A 194 2.03 -24.19 -1.71
N HIS A 195 0.73 -23.89 -1.64
CA HIS A 195 0.14 -22.56 -1.86
C HIS A 195 -0.41 -22.01 -0.55
N VAL A 196 0.48 -21.95 0.46
CA VAL A 196 0.17 -21.54 1.83
C VAL A 196 1.20 -20.52 2.28
N TYR A 197 0.75 -19.47 2.95
CA TYR A 197 1.60 -18.53 3.68
C TYR A 197 1.78 -19.02 5.11
N THR A 198 2.96 -19.54 5.40
CA THR A 198 3.31 -19.97 6.76
C THR A 198 3.44 -18.77 7.69
N PRO A 199 3.42 -18.97 9.03
CA PRO A 199 3.72 -17.89 9.98
C PRO A 199 5.08 -17.23 9.73
N ASN A 200 6.04 -17.96 9.14
CA ASN A 200 7.35 -17.40 8.78
C ASN A 200 7.28 -16.51 7.53
N ASP A 201 6.48 -16.89 6.54
CA ASP A 201 6.26 -16.10 5.33
C ASP A 201 5.60 -14.77 5.67
N VAL A 202 4.55 -14.80 6.48
CA VAL A 202 3.85 -13.59 6.95
C VAL A 202 4.80 -12.68 7.73
N ARG A 203 5.60 -13.21 8.66
CA ARG A 203 6.65 -12.44 9.37
C ARG A 203 7.68 -11.85 8.41
N THR A 204 8.08 -12.59 7.39
CA THR A 204 9.05 -12.13 6.38
C THR A 204 8.49 -10.95 5.59
N VAL A 205 7.24 -11.03 5.12
CA VAL A 205 6.57 -9.94 4.40
C VAL A 205 6.44 -8.70 5.27
N ILE A 206 5.98 -8.86 6.52
CA ILE A 206 5.83 -7.74 7.48
C ILE A 206 7.16 -7.04 7.73
N GLU A 207 8.22 -7.80 8.01
CA GLU A 207 9.53 -7.19 8.28
C GLU A 207 10.12 -6.54 7.03
N TYR A 208 10.02 -7.19 5.86
CA TYR A 208 10.52 -6.64 4.61
C TYR A 208 9.82 -5.34 4.20
N ALA A 209 8.50 -5.26 4.44
CA ALA A 209 7.70 -4.06 4.26
C ALA A 209 8.14 -2.96 5.24
N ARG A 210 8.32 -3.30 6.52
CA ARG A 210 8.77 -2.37 7.57
C ARG A 210 10.11 -1.72 7.24
N LEU A 211 11.07 -2.47 6.70
CA LEU A 211 12.38 -1.96 6.27
C LEU A 211 12.28 -0.91 5.14
N ARG A 212 11.16 -0.87 4.43
CA ARG A 212 10.84 0.10 3.36
C ARG A 212 9.82 1.15 3.80
N GLY A 213 9.43 1.15 5.07
CA GLY A 213 8.41 2.08 5.57
C GLY A 213 7.01 1.79 5.03
N VAL A 214 6.76 0.54 4.61
CA VAL A 214 5.46 0.07 4.14
C VAL A 214 4.75 -0.66 5.29
N ARG A 215 3.53 -0.22 5.59
CA ARG A 215 2.58 -0.90 6.50
C ARG A 215 1.98 -2.11 5.79
N VAL A 216 1.71 -3.18 6.53
CA VAL A 216 0.97 -4.34 5.99
C VAL A 216 -0.42 -4.33 6.62
N LEU A 217 -1.42 -3.96 5.83
CA LEU A 217 -2.83 -3.95 6.18
C LEU A 217 -3.44 -5.29 5.78
N PRO A 218 -3.72 -6.21 6.71
CA PRO A 218 -4.36 -7.46 6.38
C PRO A 218 -5.86 -7.25 6.13
N GLU A 219 -6.37 -7.92 5.10
CA GLU A 219 -7.80 -8.08 4.87
C GLU A 219 -8.22 -9.54 4.99
N PHE A 220 -9.22 -9.78 5.83
CA PHE A 220 -9.91 -11.05 5.97
C PHE A 220 -11.39 -10.77 5.77
N ASP A 221 -11.82 -10.79 4.52
CA ASP A 221 -13.17 -10.37 4.13
C ASP A 221 -14.24 -11.26 4.76
N SER A 222 -15.31 -10.62 5.24
CA SER A 222 -16.48 -11.29 5.78
C SER A 222 -17.67 -10.32 5.87
N PRO A 223 -18.93 -10.78 5.74
CA PRO A 223 -19.36 -12.18 5.65
C PRO A 223 -19.41 -12.74 4.22
N GLY A 224 -19.29 -11.89 3.19
CA GLY A 224 -19.09 -12.29 1.79
C GLY A 224 -17.75 -12.97 1.58
N HIS A 225 -17.43 -13.39 0.34
CA HIS A 225 -16.09 -13.83 -0.07
C HIS A 225 -15.42 -14.88 0.86
N THR A 226 -16.22 -15.83 1.37
CA THR A 226 -15.80 -16.76 2.44
C THR A 226 -15.96 -18.24 2.10
N ALA A 227 -16.23 -18.59 0.84
CA ALA A 227 -16.44 -19.99 0.44
C ALA A 227 -15.27 -20.91 0.82
N SER A 228 -14.02 -20.44 0.74
CA SER A 228 -12.83 -21.21 1.14
C SER A 228 -12.78 -21.52 2.65
N TRP A 229 -13.35 -20.65 3.48
CA TRP A 229 -13.35 -20.76 4.94
C TRP A 229 -14.17 -21.98 5.40
N GLY A 230 -15.30 -22.23 4.72
CA GLY A 230 -16.20 -23.35 5.02
C GLY A 230 -15.57 -24.73 4.81
N LYS A 231 -14.48 -24.84 4.05
CA LYS A 231 -13.75 -26.10 3.87
C LYS A 231 -13.01 -26.50 5.15
N GLY A 232 -12.49 -25.53 5.90
CA GLY A 232 -11.71 -25.74 7.12
C GLY A 232 -12.50 -25.60 8.42
N GLN A 233 -13.56 -24.78 8.43
CA GLN A 233 -14.40 -24.55 9.59
C GLN A 233 -15.83 -25.01 9.33
N LYS A 234 -16.25 -26.07 10.04
CA LYS A 234 -17.61 -26.59 9.94
C LYS A 234 -18.64 -25.58 10.46
N ASP A 235 -19.82 -25.60 9.83
CA ASP A 235 -21.00 -24.80 10.18
C ASP A 235 -20.82 -23.27 10.14
N ILE A 236 -19.72 -22.77 9.56
CA ILE A 236 -19.47 -21.32 9.45
C ILE A 236 -20.28 -20.67 8.34
N LEU A 237 -20.48 -21.37 7.21
CA LEU A 237 -21.21 -20.84 6.06
C LEU A 237 -22.69 -21.19 6.13
N THR A 238 -23.53 -20.35 5.54
CA THR A 238 -24.97 -20.60 5.50
C THR A 238 -25.29 -21.64 4.42
N PRO A 239 -25.98 -22.74 4.75
CA PRO A 239 -26.48 -23.66 3.73
C PRO A 239 -27.62 -23.00 2.93
N CYS A 240 -27.56 -23.07 1.60
CA CYS A 240 -28.59 -22.51 0.73
C CYS A 240 -29.69 -23.54 0.47
N TYR A 241 -30.91 -23.07 0.34
CA TYR A 241 -32.09 -23.92 0.13
C TYR A 241 -32.70 -23.67 -1.24
N TYR A 242 -33.15 -24.74 -1.88
CA TYR A 242 -34.08 -24.66 -3.01
C TYR A 242 -35.43 -25.19 -2.53
N ALA A 243 -36.44 -24.33 -2.54
CA ALA A 243 -37.73 -24.57 -1.90
C ALA A 243 -37.62 -24.92 -0.40
N ARG A 244 -37.64 -26.20 -0.03
CA ARG A 244 -37.53 -26.68 1.35
C ARG A 244 -36.36 -27.63 1.59
N GLU A 245 -35.56 -27.90 0.56
CA GLU A 245 -34.45 -28.84 0.64
C GLU A 245 -33.11 -28.12 0.53
N PRO A 246 -32.07 -28.57 1.26
CA PRO A 246 -30.72 -28.05 1.09
C PRO A 246 -30.23 -28.29 -0.35
N SER A 247 -29.77 -27.23 -1.00
CA SER A 247 -29.27 -27.28 -2.38
C SER A 247 -27.88 -27.92 -2.52
N GLY A 248 -27.19 -28.16 -1.41
CA GLY A 248 -25.80 -28.60 -1.38
C GLY A 248 -24.77 -27.48 -1.58
N THR A 249 -25.22 -26.25 -1.86
CA THR A 249 -24.36 -25.06 -1.94
C THR A 249 -24.41 -24.24 -0.65
N PHE A 250 -23.40 -23.39 -0.49
CA PHE A 250 -23.23 -22.50 0.66
C PHE A 250 -23.10 -21.06 0.18
N GLY A 251 -23.57 -20.13 1.01
CA GLY A 251 -23.45 -18.70 0.79
C GLY A 251 -22.60 -18.03 1.87
N PRO A 252 -22.87 -16.76 2.21
CA PRO A 252 -22.09 -16.01 3.19
C PRO A 252 -22.03 -16.69 4.57
N ILE A 253 -21.07 -16.25 5.39
CA ILE A 253 -20.97 -16.64 6.81
C ILE A 253 -22.34 -16.57 7.48
N ASN A 254 -22.67 -17.58 8.29
CA ASN A 254 -23.93 -17.68 8.98
C ASN A 254 -23.94 -16.78 10.23
N PRO A 255 -24.70 -15.67 10.24
CA PRO A 255 -24.66 -14.68 11.30
C PRO A 255 -25.56 -15.05 12.49
N ILE A 256 -26.35 -16.13 12.41
CA ILE A 256 -27.31 -16.48 13.48
C ILE A 256 -26.71 -17.39 14.54
N LEU A 257 -25.52 -17.96 14.29
CA LEU A 257 -24.88 -18.94 15.17
C LEU A 257 -23.89 -18.28 16.12
N ASN A 258 -23.95 -18.63 17.40
CA ASN A 258 -22.96 -18.17 18.38
C ASN A 258 -21.57 -18.75 18.13
N SER A 259 -21.49 -19.94 17.52
CA SER A 259 -20.22 -20.57 17.12
C SER A 259 -19.46 -19.71 16.12
N THR A 260 -20.15 -19.04 15.18
CA THR A 260 -19.56 -18.08 14.23
C THR A 260 -18.78 -17.00 14.97
N TYR A 261 -19.39 -16.34 15.95
CA TYR A 261 -18.76 -15.25 16.69
C TYR A 261 -17.64 -15.72 17.63
N SER A 262 -17.74 -16.93 18.18
CA SER A 262 -16.66 -17.54 18.96
C SER A 262 -15.44 -17.87 18.10
N PHE A 263 -15.68 -18.36 16.88
CA PHE A 263 -14.64 -18.59 15.88
C PHE A 263 -13.97 -17.28 15.45
N LEU A 264 -14.76 -16.29 15.01
CA LEU A 264 -14.25 -15.00 14.55
C LEU A 264 -13.46 -14.27 15.64
N SER A 265 -13.94 -14.28 16.89
CA SER A 265 -13.23 -13.67 18.01
C SER A 265 -11.82 -14.26 18.21
N LYS A 266 -11.68 -15.59 18.08
CA LYS A 266 -10.37 -16.26 18.20
C LYS A 266 -9.47 -15.98 17.00
N LEU A 267 -10.01 -16.05 15.78
CA LEU A 267 -9.25 -15.80 14.56
C LEU A 267 -8.77 -14.34 14.49
N LEU A 268 -9.66 -13.38 14.74
CA LEU A 268 -9.31 -11.95 14.78
C LEU A 268 -8.32 -11.64 15.90
N LYS A 269 -8.38 -12.35 17.04
CA LYS A 269 -7.38 -12.21 18.10
C LYS A 269 -5.99 -12.66 17.62
N GLU A 270 -5.90 -13.76 16.89
CA GLU A 270 -4.66 -14.19 16.25
C GLU A 270 -4.16 -13.14 15.26
N ILE A 271 -5.01 -12.70 14.33
CA ILE A 271 -4.68 -11.69 13.30
C ILE A 271 -4.17 -10.40 13.97
N SER A 272 -4.84 -9.93 15.03
CA SER A 272 -4.43 -8.73 15.78
C SER A 272 -3.04 -8.84 16.42
N THR A 273 -2.59 -10.07 16.69
CA THR A 273 -1.28 -10.37 17.27
C THR A 273 -0.23 -10.57 16.19
N VAL A 274 -0.58 -11.20 15.07
CA VAL A 274 0.33 -11.48 13.95
C VAL A 274 0.67 -10.21 13.18
N PHE A 275 -0.33 -9.35 12.91
CA PHE A 275 -0.16 -8.13 12.15
C PHE A 275 -0.01 -6.92 13.09
N PRO A 276 1.14 -6.23 13.09
CA PRO A 276 1.39 -5.14 14.02
C PRO A 276 0.66 -3.84 13.65
N ASP A 277 0.18 -3.69 12.40
CA ASP A 277 -0.49 -2.48 11.95
C ASP A 277 -1.72 -2.15 12.81
N GLU A 278 -1.98 -0.87 13.04
CA GLU A 278 -3.09 -0.44 13.88
C GLU A 278 -4.46 -0.79 13.27
N PHE A 279 -4.52 -1.00 11.96
CA PHE A 279 -5.73 -1.30 11.23
C PHE A 279 -5.81 -2.76 10.79
N ILE A 280 -7.04 -3.27 10.74
CA ILE A 280 -7.41 -4.50 10.05
C ILE A 280 -8.53 -4.13 9.09
N HIS A 281 -8.42 -4.55 7.82
CA HIS A 281 -9.51 -4.41 6.86
C HIS A 281 -10.47 -5.59 7.08
N LEU A 282 -11.74 -5.29 7.34
CA LEU A 282 -12.76 -6.30 7.66
C LEU A 282 -13.59 -6.70 6.43
N GLY A 283 -13.31 -6.08 5.29
CA GLY A 283 -14.05 -6.30 4.06
C GLY A 283 -15.49 -5.80 4.18
N GLY A 284 -16.43 -6.71 3.91
CA GLY A 284 -17.86 -6.47 4.03
C GLY A 284 -18.48 -5.90 2.76
N ASP A 285 -17.95 -6.25 1.60
CA ASP A 285 -18.50 -5.94 0.27
C ASP A 285 -19.31 -7.10 -0.31
N GLU A 286 -20.10 -6.78 -1.34
CA GLU A 286 -20.78 -7.72 -2.25
C GLU A 286 -21.50 -8.93 -1.60
N VAL A 287 -22.05 -8.75 -0.40
CA VAL A 287 -22.74 -9.83 0.32
C VAL A 287 -23.99 -10.28 -0.44
N ASN A 288 -23.96 -11.50 -0.97
CA ASN A 288 -25.11 -12.08 -1.64
C ASN A 288 -26.13 -12.63 -0.64
N PHE A 289 -27.26 -11.94 -0.50
CA PHE A 289 -28.30 -12.31 0.45
C PHE A 289 -29.15 -13.53 0.07
N GLY A 290 -29.10 -14.00 -1.19
CA GLY A 290 -30.03 -15.04 -1.68
C GLY A 290 -29.99 -16.33 -0.86
N CYS A 291 -28.81 -16.71 -0.36
CA CYS A 291 -28.67 -17.88 0.50
C CYS A 291 -29.31 -17.67 1.89
N TRP A 292 -29.11 -16.50 2.50
CA TRP A 292 -29.77 -16.13 3.76
C TRP A 292 -31.30 -16.05 3.61
N GLU A 293 -31.77 -15.51 2.49
CA GLU A 293 -33.19 -15.43 2.17
C GLU A 293 -33.83 -16.82 2.05
N SER A 294 -33.13 -17.76 1.42
CA SER A 294 -33.60 -19.13 1.26
C SER A 294 -33.66 -19.93 2.56
N ASN A 295 -32.83 -19.60 3.56
CA ASN A 295 -32.62 -20.42 4.74
C ASN A 295 -33.69 -20.20 5.83
N LEU A 296 -34.49 -21.23 6.14
CA LEU A 296 -35.59 -21.15 7.11
C LEU A 296 -35.17 -20.75 8.53
N ALA A 297 -33.98 -21.17 8.98
CA ALA A 297 -33.46 -20.81 10.30
C ALA A 297 -33.09 -19.32 10.36
N VAL A 298 -32.49 -18.80 9.29
CA VAL A 298 -32.20 -17.37 9.14
C VAL A 298 -33.51 -16.57 9.12
N GLN A 299 -34.51 -17.00 8.35
CA GLN A 299 -35.83 -16.36 8.33
C GLN A 299 -36.51 -16.36 9.70
N HIS A 300 -36.35 -17.42 10.50
CA HIS A 300 -36.86 -17.46 11.87
C HIS A 300 -36.12 -16.48 12.79
N PHE A 301 -34.79 -16.43 12.70
CA PHE A 301 -33.98 -15.46 13.44
C PHE A 301 -34.35 -14.01 13.12
N MET A 302 -34.53 -13.70 11.83
CA MET A 302 -34.98 -12.39 11.34
C MET A 302 -36.30 -11.95 11.98
N ARG A 303 -37.28 -12.86 12.09
CA ARG A 303 -38.56 -12.59 12.77
C ARG A 303 -38.38 -12.34 14.26
N ASN A 304 -37.59 -13.18 14.95
CA ASN A 304 -37.36 -13.07 16.39
C ASN A 304 -36.61 -11.79 16.78
N LYS A 305 -35.69 -11.32 15.92
CA LYS A 305 -34.97 -10.05 16.12
C LYS A 305 -35.76 -8.81 15.71
N GLY A 306 -36.92 -8.97 15.07
CA GLY A 306 -37.72 -7.85 14.57
C GLY A 306 -37.11 -7.13 13.36
N PHE A 307 -36.24 -7.80 12.59
CA PHE A 307 -35.64 -7.22 11.39
C PHE A 307 -36.62 -7.16 10.21
N GLY A 308 -37.71 -7.92 10.26
CA GLY A 308 -38.72 -7.96 9.22
C GLY A 308 -38.20 -8.62 7.95
N LYS A 309 -38.42 -8.01 6.78
CA LYS A 309 -37.94 -8.48 5.47
C LYS A 309 -36.64 -7.79 5.01
N LYS A 310 -36.06 -6.90 5.83
CA LYS A 310 -34.86 -6.12 5.48
C LYS A 310 -33.60 -6.92 5.80
N ILE A 311 -33.12 -7.71 4.85
CA ILE A 311 -32.01 -8.64 5.06
C ILE A 311 -30.68 -7.91 5.33
N GLU A 312 -30.56 -6.66 4.87
CA GLU A 312 -29.42 -5.75 5.13
C GLU A 312 -29.24 -5.48 6.63
N LYS A 313 -30.32 -5.55 7.42
CA LYS A 313 -30.24 -5.46 8.89
C LYS A 313 -29.53 -6.66 9.51
N LEU A 314 -29.56 -7.82 8.85
CA LEU A 314 -28.85 -9.01 9.32
C LEU A 314 -27.35 -8.87 9.09
N GLU A 315 -26.95 -8.34 7.94
CA GLU A 315 -25.56 -7.96 7.67
C GLU A 315 -25.09 -6.89 8.66
N SER A 316 -25.91 -5.86 8.89
CA SER A 316 -25.62 -4.84 9.90
C SER A 316 -25.40 -5.45 11.29
N PHE A 317 -26.26 -6.39 11.68
CA PHE A 317 -26.11 -7.13 12.93
C PHE A 317 -24.80 -7.93 12.98
N TYR A 318 -24.40 -8.54 11.87
CA TYR A 318 -23.13 -9.25 11.76
C TYR A 318 -21.94 -8.29 11.89
N MET A 319 -21.88 -7.26 11.05
CA MET A 319 -20.77 -6.30 10.98
C MET A 319 -20.59 -5.53 12.28
N GLN A 320 -21.69 -5.12 12.92
CA GLN A 320 -21.63 -4.49 14.26
C GLN A 320 -20.86 -5.36 15.26
N ARG A 321 -21.16 -6.67 15.29
CA ARG A 321 -20.52 -7.58 16.24
C ARG A 321 -19.05 -7.81 15.92
N VAL A 322 -18.66 -7.83 14.65
CA VAL A 322 -17.26 -7.94 14.23
C VAL A 322 -16.49 -6.68 14.58
N LEU A 323 -17.06 -5.49 14.32
CA LEU A 323 -16.50 -4.20 14.70
C LEU A 323 -16.30 -4.09 16.22
N ASP A 324 -17.30 -4.51 17.00
CA ASP A 324 -17.22 -4.53 18.46
C ASP A 324 -16.06 -5.42 18.92
N MET A 325 -15.86 -6.61 18.32
CA MET A 325 -14.73 -7.48 18.66
C MET A 325 -13.39 -6.79 18.41
N ILE A 326 -13.20 -6.14 17.26
CA ILE A 326 -11.95 -5.43 16.94
C ILE A 326 -11.68 -4.29 17.91
N SER A 327 -12.72 -3.55 18.33
CA SER A 327 -12.58 -2.47 19.29
C SER A 327 -12.02 -2.94 20.65
N THR A 328 -12.34 -4.18 21.06
CA THR A 328 -11.78 -4.79 22.29
C THR A 328 -10.31 -5.20 22.16
N MET A 329 -9.77 -5.24 20.95
CA MET A 329 -8.39 -5.68 20.65
C MET A 329 -7.41 -4.52 20.48
N ASN A 330 -7.83 -3.29 20.79
CA ASN A 330 -7.05 -2.05 20.57
C ASN A 330 -6.55 -1.90 19.12
N LYS A 331 -7.39 -2.34 18.18
CA LYS A 331 -7.19 -2.18 16.73
C LYS A 331 -8.31 -1.31 16.18
N ARG A 332 -8.05 -0.69 15.03
CA ARG A 332 -9.02 0.10 14.26
C ARG A 332 -9.44 -0.69 13.02
N SER A 333 -10.57 -0.30 12.46
CA SER A 333 -11.17 -1.01 11.33
C SER A 333 -11.16 -0.16 10.08
N ILE A 334 -10.89 -0.81 8.96
CA ILE A 334 -11.23 -0.33 7.62
C ILE A 334 -12.30 -1.27 7.06
N VAL A 335 -13.29 -0.72 6.36
CA VAL A 335 -14.39 -1.47 5.76
C VAL A 335 -14.62 -0.99 4.33
N TRP A 336 -15.12 -1.87 3.46
CA TRP A 336 -15.66 -1.45 2.17
C TRP A 336 -16.93 -0.62 2.34
N GLN A 337 -17.30 0.13 1.30
CA GLN A 337 -18.36 1.13 1.37
C GLN A 337 -19.75 0.56 1.69
N GLU A 338 -20.02 -0.71 1.38
CA GLU A 338 -21.30 -1.38 1.62
C GLU A 338 -21.69 -1.32 3.10
N VAL A 339 -20.73 -1.57 4.00
CA VAL A 339 -20.96 -1.49 5.44
C VAL A 339 -21.46 -0.10 5.86
N TYR A 340 -21.03 0.97 5.18
CA TYR A 340 -21.57 2.30 5.41
C TYR A 340 -22.93 2.50 4.70
N ASP A 341 -23.05 2.00 3.47
CA ASP A 341 -24.22 2.17 2.62
C ASP A 341 -25.46 1.46 3.18
N ASP A 342 -25.28 0.32 3.84
CA ASP A 342 -26.30 -0.50 4.49
C ASP A 342 -26.63 -0.03 5.93
N GLU A 343 -26.18 1.18 6.29
CA GLU A 343 -26.48 1.88 7.55
C GLU A 343 -26.01 1.12 8.81
N VAL A 344 -24.93 0.35 8.70
CA VAL A 344 -24.29 -0.24 9.88
C VAL A 344 -23.77 0.89 10.78
N LYS A 345 -24.05 0.80 12.08
CA LYS A 345 -23.53 1.78 13.03
C LYS A 345 -22.02 1.58 13.20
N LEU A 346 -21.24 2.38 12.50
CA LEU A 346 -19.79 2.38 12.59
C LEU A 346 -19.30 3.02 13.89
N THR A 347 -18.22 2.47 14.44
CA THR A 347 -17.50 3.09 15.56
C THR A 347 -16.76 4.33 15.08
N GLN A 348 -16.66 5.34 15.93
CA GLN A 348 -15.88 6.55 15.62
C GLN A 348 -14.42 6.18 15.30
N GLY A 349 -13.90 6.72 14.21
CA GLY A 349 -12.56 6.41 13.71
C GLY A 349 -12.46 5.19 12.79
N THR A 350 -13.56 4.47 12.51
CA THR A 350 -13.62 3.50 11.41
C THR A 350 -13.39 4.23 10.08
N VAL A 351 -12.53 3.68 9.24
CA VAL A 351 -12.22 4.21 7.90
C VAL A 351 -13.09 3.50 6.88
N VAL A 352 -13.70 4.25 5.97
CA VAL A 352 -14.50 3.68 4.87
C VAL A 352 -13.71 3.75 3.58
N GLN A 353 -13.61 2.64 2.86
CA GLN A 353 -12.95 2.57 1.56
C GLN A 353 -13.98 2.60 0.42
N VAL A 354 -13.94 3.65 -0.40
CA VAL A 354 -14.90 3.86 -1.49
C VAL A 354 -14.34 3.31 -2.80
N TRP A 355 -14.99 2.26 -3.30
CA TRP A 355 -14.53 1.47 -4.43
C TRP A 355 -15.50 1.44 -5.62
N LYS A 356 -16.78 1.78 -5.42
CA LYS A 356 -17.75 1.88 -6.52
C LYS A 356 -17.65 3.24 -7.20
N MET A 357 -17.49 3.22 -8.52
CA MET A 357 -17.45 4.45 -9.32
C MET A 357 -18.79 5.20 -9.34
N GLY A 358 -19.91 4.47 -9.19
CA GLY A 358 -21.25 5.06 -9.13
C GLY A 358 -21.39 6.03 -7.97
N ASN A 359 -21.66 7.31 -8.28
CA ASN A 359 -21.87 8.38 -7.29
C ASN A 359 -20.68 8.68 -6.36
N LEU A 360 -19.44 8.36 -6.76
CA LEU A 360 -18.22 8.57 -5.96
C LEU A 360 -18.21 9.90 -5.20
N ARG A 361 -18.39 11.03 -5.89
CA ARG A 361 -18.34 12.37 -5.26
C ARG A 361 -19.41 12.58 -4.18
N MET A 362 -20.63 12.07 -4.41
CA MET A 362 -21.72 12.17 -3.44
C MET A 362 -21.44 11.27 -2.24
N LYS A 363 -20.87 10.08 -2.46
CA LYS A 363 -20.45 9.18 -1.38
C LYS A 363 -19.35 9.80 -0.52
N LEU A 364 -18.31 10.38 -1.13
CA LEU A 364 -17.26 11.10 -0.40
C LEU A 364 -17.85 12.23 0.45
N ASN A 365 -18.75 13.04 -0.10
CA ASN A 365 -19.42 14.11 0.65
C ASN A 365 -20.19 13.54 1.86
N LYS A 366 -21.00 12.49 1.66
CA LYS A 366 -21.83 11.92 2.73
C LYS A 366 -20.98 11.32 3.85
N ILE A 367 -20.01 10.47 3.52
CA ILE A 367 -19.16 9.80 4.51
C ILE A 367 -18.36 10.80 5.33
N THR A 368 -17.79 11.81 4.66
CA THR A 368 -17.03 12.87 5.36
C THR A 368 -17.93 13.84 6.12
N ALA A 369 -19.19 14.06 5.71
CA ALA A 369 -20.18 14.79 6.50
C ALA A 369 -20.54 14.07 7.80
N ASP A 370 -20.59 12.74 7.76
CA ASP A 370 -20.86 11.90 8.93
C ASP A 370 -19.61 11.71 9.83
N GLY A 371 -18.48 12.34 9.47
CA GLY A 371 -17.27 12.44 10.29
C GLY A 371 -16.29 11.28 10.15
N PHE A 372 -16.49 10.39 9.17
CA PHE A 372 -15.62 9.23 8.97
C PHE A 372 -14.44 9.52 8.03
N PRO A 373 -13.22 9.04 8.35
CA PRO A 373 -12.11 9.06 7.40
C PRO A 373 -12.39 8.18 6.18
N VAL A 374 -11.84 8.56 5.03
CA VAL A 374 -12.09 7.91 3.74
C VAL A 374 -10.80 7.58 2.99
N ILE A 375 -10.77 6.38 2.42
CA ILE A 375 -9.80 5.93 1.43
C ILE A 375 -10.52 5.79 0.08
N ILE A 376 -9.87 6.21 -1.00
CA ILE A 376 -10.42 6.13 -2.36
C ILE A 376 -9.68 5.05 -3.16
N SER A 377 -10.40 4.10 -3.74
CA SER A 377 -9.86 3.14 -4.71
C SER A 377 -10.68 3.05 -6.00
N ALA A 378 -11.92 3.57 -6.01
CA ALA A 378 -12.86 3.42 -7.13
C ALA A 378 -12.31 3.71 -8.54
N PRO A 379 -11.54 4.79 -8.77
CA PRO A 379 -11.01 5.08 -10.10
C PRO A 379 -9.67 4.39 -10.40
N TRP A 380 -9.15 3.57 -9.47
CA TRP A 380 -7.82 2.98 -9.52
C TRP A 380 -7.87 1.45 -9.43
N TYR A 381 -8.83 0.84 -10.14
CA TYR A 381 -8.87 -0.60 -10.39
C TYR A 381 -7.97 -0.93 -11.57
N LEU A 382 -6.78 -1.43 -11.26
CA LEU A 382 -5.74 -1.77 -12.24
C LEU A 382 -5.94 -3.17 -12.82
N ASP A 383 -6.71 -4.04 -12.18
CA ASP A 383 -7.15 -5.32 -12.74
C ASP A 383 -7.97 -5.14 -14.02
N VAL A 384 -8.78 -4.07 -14.09
CA VAL A 384 -9.52 -3.65 -15.29
C VAL A 384 -8.57 -3.01 -16.30
N ILE A 385 -8.00 -3.85 -17.18
CA ILE A 385 -7.11 -3.41 -18.25
C ILE A 385 -7.88 -2.85 -19.45
N SER A 386 -7.30 -1.89 -20.14
CA SER A 386 -7.80 -1.39 -21.43
C SER A 386 -6.64 -1.11 -22.38
N TYR A 387 -6.92 -1.07 -23.69
CA TYR A 387 -5.89 -0.78 -24.69
C TYR A 387 -5.48 0.70 -24.64
N GLY A 388 -4.17 0.95 -24.68
CA GLY A 388 -3.59 2.29 -24.73
C GLY A 388 -3.03 2.76 -23.39
N GLU A 389 -3.01 4.07 -23.20
CA GLU A 389 -2.37 4.75 -22.07
C GLU A 389 -3.35 5.00 -20.91
N ASP A 390 -3.93 3.93 -20.36
CA ASP A 390 -4.86 3.97 -19.23
C ASP A 390 -4.27 4.68 -17.98
N TRP A 391 -2.95 4.68 -17.83
CA TRP A 391 -2.23 5.41 -16.78
C TRP A 391 -2.59 6.90 -16.72
N LYS A 392 -2.93 7.53 -17.86
CA LYS A 392 -3.37 8.93 -17.93
C LYS A 392 -4.70 9.14 -17.22
N GLN A 393 -5.60 8.14 -17.28
CA GLN A 393 -6.89 8.19 -16.59
C GLN A 393 -6.68 8.14 -15.08
N TYR A 394 -5.83 7.21 -14.61
CA TYR A 394 -5.48 7.09 -13.18
C TYR A 394 -4.82 8.36 -12.64
N TYR A 395 -3.90 8.96 -13.42
CA TYR A 395 -3.17 10.17 -13.07
C TYR A 395 -4.08 11.41 -12.95
N SER A 396 -5.11 11.50 -13.81
CA SER A 396 -5.98 12.67 -13.92
C SER A 396 -7.06 12.76 -12.84
N VAL A 397 -7.18 11.73 -12.00
CA VAL A 397 -8.11 11.72 -10.85
C VAL A 397 -7.67 12.80 -9.85
N GLU A 398 -8.60 13.67 -9.45
CA GLU A 398 -8.40 14.60 -8.32
C GLU A 398 -9.24 14.14 -7.12
N PRO A 399 -8.62 13.54 -6.08
CA PRO A 399 -9.30 12.93 -4.93
C PRO A 399 -10.23 13.89 -4.17
N LEU A 400 -9.90 15.18 -4.11
CA LEU A 400 -10.67 16.18 -3.37
C LEU A 400 -11.69 16.93 -4.22
N ARG A 401 -11.98 16.44 -5.45
CA ARG A 401 -12.98 17.00 -6.36
C ARG A 401 -14.39 16.53 -6.01
N PHE A 402 -14.85 16.90 -4.83
CA PHE A 402 -16.23 16.75 -4.36
C PHE A 402 -16.66 17.98 -3.55
N ALA A 403 -17.97 18.16 -3.37
CA ALA A 403 -18.51 19.21 -2.53
C ALA A 403 -18.24 18.91 -1.06
N GLY A 404 -17.81 19.89 -0.27
CA GLY A 404 -17.55 19.72 1.16
C GLY A 404 -16.66 20.83 1.70
N THR A 405 -16.69 21.04 3.01
CA THR A 405 -15.85 22.01 3.71
C THR A 405 -14.38 21.56 3.71
N PRO A 406 -13.42 22.46 3.99
CA PRO A 406 -12.01 22.08 4.15
C PRO A 406 -11.80 20.96 5.18
N GLU A 407 -12.56 20.98 6.28
CA GLU A 407 -12.49 19.98 7.35
C GLU A 407 -12.99 18.61 6.87
N GLN A 408 -14.09 18.58 6.10
CA GLN A 408 -14.56 17.33 5.47
C GLN A 408 -13.50 16.76 4.52
N LYS A 409 -12.81 17.62 3.76
CA LYS A 409 -11.75 17.18 2.83
C LYS A 409 -10.52 16.63 3.54
N GLN A 410 -10.23 17.06 4.78
CA GLN A 410 -9.14 16.50 5.58
C GLN A 410 -9.41 15.06 6.03
N LEU A 411 -10.68 14.61 6.04
CA LEU A 411 -11.02 13.22 6.32
C LEU A 411 -10.67 12.28 5.15
N VAL A 412 -10.38 12.79 3.96
CA VAL A 412 -9.82 11.97 2.87
C VAL A 412 -8.33 11.75 3.15
N ILE A 413 -8.01 10.59 3.70
CA ILE A 413 -6.64 10.26 4.15
C ILE A 413 -5.75 9.69 3.03
N GLY A 414 -6.32 9.44 1.85
CA GLY A 414 -5.59 9.04 0.65
C GLY A 414 -6.33 7.97 -0.15
N GLY A 415 -5.61 6.98 -0.62
CA GLY A 415 -6.18 6.00 -1.55
C GLY A 415 -5.28 4.84 -1.89
N GLU A 416 -5.81 3.94 -2.70
CA GLU A 416 -5.16 2.68 -3.07
C GLU A 416 -5.34 2.35 -4.54
N ALA A 417 -4.28 1.82 -5.16
CA ALA A 417 -4.36 1.17 -6.45
C ALA A 417 -4.68 -0.31 -6.24
N CYS A 418 -5.83 -0.77 -6.73
CA CYS A 418 -6.27 -2.15 -6.56
C CYS A 418 -5.86 -3.03 -7.73
N LEU A 419 -5.26 -4.19 -7.44
CA LEU A 419 -5.00 -5.21 -8.44
C LEU A 419 -5.58 -6.55 -7.95
N TRP A 420 -6.87 -6.73 -8.22
CA TRP A 420 -7.59 -7.97 -7.98
C TRP A 420 -7.04 -9.13 -8.82
N GLY A 421 -7.21 -10.34 -8.29
CA GLY A 421 -6.45 -11.52 -8.68
C GLY A 421 -7.13 -12.42 -9.70
N GLU A 422 -8.35 -12.15 -10.17
CA GLU A 422 -9.12 -13.05 -11.04
C GLU A 422 -8.36 -13.44 -12.32
N TYR A 423 -7.52 -12.52 -12.83
CA TYR A 423 -6.72 -12.72 -14.03
C TYR A 423 -5.24 -12.40 -13.80
N VAL A 424 -4.80 -12.36 -12.54
CA VAL A 424 -3.48 -11.91 -12.15
C VAL A 424 -2.81 -12.91 -11.23
N ASP A 425 -1.63 -13.38 -11.64
CA ASP A 425 -0.75 -14.20 -10.83
C ASP A 425 0.72 -13.75 -11.00
N ALA A 426 1.68 -14.54 -10.54
CA ALA A 426 3.09 -14.20 -10.64
C ALA A 426 3.59 -13.96 -12.09
N THR A 427 2.92 -14.51 -13.11
CA THR A 427 3.34 -14.40 -14.51
C THR A 427 3.12 -13.02 -15.10
N ASN A 428 2.11 -12.29 -14.61
CA ASN A 428 1.69 -11.01 -15.19
C ASN A 428 1.51 -9.88 -14.18
N LEU A 429 1.61 -10.14 -12.86
CA LEU A 429 1.41 -9.13 -11.82
C LEU A 429 2.30 -7.91 -11.99
N THR A 430 3.62 -8.12 -12.11
CA THR A 430 4.59 -7.01 -12.18
C THR A 430 4.36 -6.09 -13.40
N PRO A 431 4.29 -6.61 -14.64
CA PRO A 431 4.07 -5.74 -15.80
C PRO A 431 2.68 -5.11 -15.81
N ARG A 432 1.66 -5.80 -15.28
CA ARG A 432 0.32 -5.21 -15.15
C ARG A 432 0.32 -4.08 -14.12
N LEU A 433 0.95 -4.25 -12.96
CA LEU A 433 0.95 -3.26 -11.89
C LEU A 433 1.79 -2.03 -12.24
N TRP A 434 2.99 -2.23 -12.78
CA TRP A 434 3.96 -1.15 -13.00
C TRP A 434 4.18 -0.90 -14.51
N PRO A 435 4.19 0.37 -14.96
CA PRO A 435 4.22 1.61 -14.17
C PRO A 435 2.84 2.23 -13.93
N ARG A 436 1.73 1.56 -14.23
CA ARG A 436 0.37 2.14 -14.08
C ARG A 436 0.07 2.58 -12.65
N ALA A 437 0.47 1.81 -11.64
CA ALA A 437 0.35 2.19 -10.23
C ALA A 437 1.20 3.42 -9.86
N SER A 438 2.29 3.69 -10.57
CA SER A 438 3.11 4.89 -10.34
C SER A 438 2.32 6.18 -10.60
N ALA A 439 1.36 6.16 -11.53
CA ALA A 439 0.47 7.29 -11.77
C ALA A 439 -0.38 7.63 -10.53
N VAL A 440 -0.87 6.59 -9.85
CA VAL A 440 -1.59 6.71 -8.58
C VAL A 440 -0.64 7.18 -7.47
N GLY A 441 0.59 6.63 -7.42
CA GLY A 441 1.62 7.03 -6.48
C GLY A 441 1.95 8.52 -6.54
N GLU A 442 2.14 9.06 -7.74
CA GLU A 442 2.38 10.50 -7.93
C GLU A 442 1.16 11.34 -7.55
N ARG A 443 -0.06 10.92 -7.91
CA ARG A 443 -1.30 11.64 -7.52
C ARG A 443 -1.48 11.70 -6.00
N LEU A 444 -1.09 10.65 -5.28
CA LEU A 444 -1.23 10.58 -3.83
C LEU A 444 -0.07 11.24 -3.06
N TRP A 445 1.09 11.41 -3.69
CA TRP A 445 2.27 12.05 -3.09
C TRP A 445 2.35 13.54 -3.42
N SER A 446 2.29 13.89 -4.71
CA SER A 446 2.63 15.22 -5.22
C SER A 446 1.55 16.26 -4.93
N HIS A 447 1.95 17.54 -5.04
CA HIS A 447 1.05 18.66 -4.91
C HIS A 447 -0.12 18.58 -5.91
N GLN A 448 -1.28 19.14 -5.54
CA GLN A 448 -2.51 19.09 -6.33
C GLN A 448 -2.32 19.59 -7.78
N GLU A 449 -1.47 20.58 -7.97
CA GLU A 449 -1.22 21.26 -9.25
C GLU A 449 -0.29 20.47 -10.20
N VAL A 450 0.34 19.39 -9.72
CA VAL A 450 1.15 18.52 -10.57
C VAL A 450 0.21 17.62 -11.38
N THR A 451 -0.21 18.12 -12.56
CA THR A 451 -1.19 17.46 -13.43
C THR A 451 -0.81 17.48 -14.92
N ASP A 452 0.33 18.06 -15.29
CA ASP A 452 0.76 18.14 -16.70
C ASP A 452 1.11 16.74 -17.25
N LEU A 453 0.34 16.29 -18.24
CA LEU A 453 0.45 14.94 -18.77
C LEU A 453 1.72 14.72 -19.61
N GLU A 454 2.23 15.75 -20.26
CA GLU A 454 3.43 15.65 -21.11
C GLU A 454 4.69 15.56 -20.24
N ASP A 455 4.78 16.38 -19.20
CA ASP A 455 5.82 16.29 -18.18
C ASP A 455 5.74 14.95 -17.42
N ALA A 456 4.53 14.52 -17.03
CA ALA A 456 4.32 13.23 -16.40
C ALA A 456 4.80 12.07 -17.29
N TYR A 457 4.46 12.07 -18.58
CA TYR A 457 4.93 11.06 -19.53
C TYR A 457 6.47 11.04 -19.63
N ARG A 458 7.09 12.22 -19.76
CA ARG A 458 8.56 12.35 -19.84
C ARG A 458 9.26 11.81 -18.59
N ARG A 459 8.74 12.07 -17.40
CA ARG A 459 9.34 11.58 -16.15
C ARG A 459 9.03 10.10 -15.93
N LEU A 460 7.81 9.65 -16.21
CA LEU A 460 7.35 8.30 -15.96
C LEU A 460 8.00 7.27 -16.89
N THR A 461 8.28 7.62 -18.15
CA THR A 461 9.06 6.77 -19.07
C THR A 461 10.49 6.52 -18.54
N ARG A 462 11.17 7.56 -18.04
CA ARG A 462 12.49 7.44 -17.40
C ARG A 462 12.42 6.62 -16.11
N HIS A 463 11.40 6.83 -15.28
CA HIS A 463 11.17 6.06 -14.06
C HIS A 463 10.91 4.59 -14.36
N ARG A 464 10.12 4.28 -15.40
CA ARG A 464 9.93 2.91 -15.91
C ARG A 464 11.26 2.26 -16.27
N CYS A 465 12.14 2.93 -17.03
CA CYS A 465 13.46 2.39 -17.34
C CYS A 465 14.32 2.16 -16.09
N ARG A 466 14.23 3.05 -15.09
CA ARG A 466 14.91 2.88 -13.79
C ARG A 466 14.40 1.66 -13.04
N MET A 467 13.08 1.44 -13.02
CA MET A 467 12.47 0.24 -12.44
C MET A 467 12.96 -1.03 -13.13
N VAL A 468 13.02 -1.04 -14.47
CA VAL A 468 13.58 -2.16 -15.26
C VAL A 468 15.04 -2.41 -14.91
N LYS A 469 15.87 -1.36 -14.81
CA LYS A 469 17.27 -1.46 -14.37
C LYS A 469 17.41 -2.04 -12.97
N ARG A 470 16.44 -1.79 -12.09
CA ARG A 470 16.35 -2.35 -10.72
C ARG A 470 15.68 -3.73 -10.67
N GLY A 471 15.48 -4.39 -11.81
CA GLY A 471 14.91 -5.73 -11.92
C GLY A 471 13.39 -5.79 -11.80
N ILE A 472 12.68 -4.66 -11.78
CA ILE A 472 11.21 -4.63 -11.84
C ILE A 472 10.77 -4.62 -13.31
N ALA A 473 10.11 -5.69 -13.75
CA ALA A 473 9.63 -5.87 -15.12
C ALA A 473 8.41 -5.00 -15.45
N ALA A 474 8.56 -3.67 -15.33
CA ALA A 474 7.51 -2.70 -15.62
C ALA A 474 7.25 -2.61 -17.13
N GLN A 475 5.98 -2.65 -17.54
CA GLN A 475 5.61 -2.59 -18.96
C GLN A 475 5.93 -1.20 -19.58
N PRO A 476 6.09 -1.10 -20.90
CA PRO A 476 6.22 0.20 -21.57
C PRO A 476 4.97 1.07 -21.40
N LEU A 477 5.13 2.40 -21.49
CA LEU A 477 3.99 3.33 -21.60
C LEU A 477 3.54 3.46 -23.06
N PHE A 478 4.50 3.53 -23.97
CA PHE A 478 4.30 3.67 -25.41
C PHE A 478 5.56 3.19 -26.15
N THR A 479 5.68 3.50 -27.44
CA THR A 479 6.87 3.17 -28.24
C THR A 479 8.12 3.87 -27.70
N GLY A 480 9.23 3.14 -27.68
CA GLY A 480 10.51 3.61 -27.14
C GLY A 480 11.43 2.44 -26.78
N TYR A 481 12.53 2.72 -26.07
CA TYR A 481 13.48 1.73 -25.58
C TYR A 481 14.11 2.17 -24.25
N CYS A 482 14.72 1.23 -23.53
CA CYS A 482 15.63 1.53 -22.43
C CYS A 482 16.99 0.86 -22.72
N ASP A 483 18.11 1.52 -22.40
CA ASP A 483 19.45 0.99 -22.69
C ASP A 483 19.78 -0.36 -22.04
N HIS A 484 18.99 -0.80 -21.06
CA HIS A 484 19.22 -2.03 -20.27
C HIS A 484 18.17 -3.12 -20.55
N GLU A 485 17.49 -3.07 -21.70
CA GLU A 485 16.58 -4.14 -22.14
C GLU A 485 17.40 -5.38 -22.55
N GLY A 486 17.66 -6.31 -21.61
CA GLY A 486 18.34 -7.57 -21.95
C GLY A 486 19.01 -8.36 -20.83
N ARG A 487 18.96 -7.91 -19.57
CA ARG A 487 19.48 -8.66 -18.41
C ARG A 487 18.42 -8.75 -17.31
N MET A 488 17.33 -9.48 -17.55
CA MET A 488 16.34 -9.83 -16.52
C MET A 488 16.36 -11.33 -16.23
#